data_AF-A0A072U821-F1
#
_entry.id   AF-A0A072U821-F1
#
_cell.length_a   1.000
_cell.length_b   1.000
_cell.length_c   1.000
_cell.angle_alpha   90.00
_cell.angle_beta   90.00
_cell.angle_gamma   90.00
#
_symmetry.space_group_name_H-M   'P 1'
#
loop_
_entity.id
_entity.type
_entity.pdbx_description
1 polymer ?
#
loop_
_entity_poly.entity_id
_entity_poly.type
_entity_poly.pdbx_seq_one_letter_code
_entity_poly.pdbx_strand_id
1 'polypeptide(L)'
;MVYSMGGIGGSGDKAIDNSVSNNQSRPQYKGFSDYQISILQKFMAWNSNPNEAQRNQLAKKVGLEPKQIKHWFDNKRATVKKKDMKEDNKALCAARKELITENIVVKKILKMTFCESCGGPSFPMHEHERFMQKMRMENEMLKEKIEKISTLLARYEQKEISQLEFEHTFACLNAF
;
A
#
# COMPACT_ATOMS: atom_id res chain seq x y z
N MET A 1 21.56 -8.97 -0.86
CA MET A 1 20.80 -8.32 -1.94
C MET A 1 20.11 -7.10 -1.37
N VAL A 2 20.52 -5.91 -1.81
CA VAL A 2 19.99 -4.63 -1.32
C VAL A 2 18.71 -4.32 -2.10
N TYR A 3 17.56 -4.33 -1.42
CA TYR A 3 16.33 -3.87 -2.05
C TYR A 3 16.31 -2.34 -2.00
N SER A 4 16.61 -1.73 -3.14
CA SER A 4 16.42 -0.31 -3.40
C SER A 4 14.97 0.09 -3.11
N MET A 5 14.77 0.82 -2.02
CA MET A 5 13.52 1.53 -1.76
C MET A 5 13.42 2.69 -2.74
N GLY A 6 12.54 2.56 -3.73
CA GLY A 6 12.23 3.60 -4.70
C GLY A 6 11.67 4.83 -4.01
N GLY A 7 12.36 5.96 -4.15
CA GLY A 7 11.90 7.26 -3.74
C GLY A 7 10.72 7.71 -4.60
N ILE A 8 9.60 8.01 -3.96
CA ILE A 8 8.47 8.71 -4.58
C ILE A 8 8.89 10.16 -4.74
N GLY A 9 9.35 10.51 -5.94
CA GLY A 9 9.62 11.89 -6.33
C GLY A 9 8.33 12.70 -6.31
N GLY A 10 8.29 13.73 -5.46
CA GLY A 10 7.24 14.73 -5.43
C GLY A 10 7.14 15.44 -6.77
N SER A 11 5.96 15.43 -7.36
CA SER A 11 5.63 16.23 -8.54
C SER A 11 5.57 17.69 -8.08
N GLY A 12 6.61 18.46 -8.43
CA GLY A 12 6.69 19.88 -8.17
C GLY A 12 5.68 20.64 -9.02
N ASP A 13 4.71 21.24 -8.35
CA ASP A 13 3.88 22.32 -8.89
C ASP A 13 4.79 23.50 -9.27
N LYS A 14 5.13 23.63 -10.56
CA LYS A 14 5.64 24.89 -11.10
C LYS A 14 4.47 25.68 -11.66
N ALA A 15 3.93 26.55 -10.80
CA ALA A 15 3.16 27.71 -11.22
C ALA A 15 4.07 28.60 -12.08
N ILE A 16 3.75 28.71 -13.37
CA ILE A 16 4.19 29.83 -14.20
C ILE A 16 2.98 30.75 -14.32
N ASP A 17 2.99 31.77 -13.46
CA ASP A 17 2.19 32.98 -13.63
C ASP A 17 2.78 33.77 -14.80
N ASN A 18 2.03 33.87 -15.88
CA ASN A 18 2.29 34.86 -16.93
C ASN A 18 0.97 35.57 -17.22
N SER A 19 0.61 36.48 -16.30
CA SER A 19 -0.52 37.39 -16.38
C SER A 19 -0.27 38.48 -17.43
N VAL A 20 -0.51 38.15 -18.70
CA VAL A 20 -0.83 39.17 -19.71
C VAL A 20 -2.32 39.46 -19.59
N SER A 21 -2.67 40.51 -18.84
CA SER A 21 -4.02 41.03 -18.68
C SER A 21 -4.55 41.61 -19.99
N ASN A 22 -5.06 40.74 -20.85
CA ASN A 22 -5.91 41.15 -21.97
C ASN A 22 -7.34 41.30 -21.45
N ASN A 23 -7.68 42.51 -20.96
CA ASN A 23 -9.03 42.89 -20.53
C ASN A 23 -9.97 42.99 -21.74
N GLN A 24 -10.28 41.86 -22.37
CA GLN A 24 -11.47 41.72 -23.17
C GLN A 24 -12.62 41.39 -22.22
N SER A 25 -13.42 42.40 -21.91
CA SER A 25 -14.67 42.30 -21.16
C SER A 25 -15.52 41.17 -21.75
N ARG A 26 -15.45 39.98 -21.13
CA ARG A 26 -16.24 38.83 -21.56
C ARG A 26 -17.72 39.24 -21.53
N PRO A 27 -18.53 38.89 -22.55
CA PRO A 27 -19.96 39.18 -22.55
C PRO A 27 -20.56 38.73 -21.22
N GLN A 28 -21.21 39.65 -20.51
CA GLN A 28 -21.80 39.38 -19.20
C GLN A 28 -22.87 38.30 -19.39
N TYR A 29 -22.54 37.07 -18.99
CA TYR A 29 -23.40 35.92 -19.17
C TYR A 29 -24.63 36.10 -18.28
N LYS A 30 -25.78 36.47 -18.87
CA LYS A 30 -27.04 36.46 -18.13
C LYS A 30 -27.37 35.00 -17.81
N GLY A 31 -27.37 34.67 -16.52
CA GLY A 31 -27.78 33.36 -16.03
C GLY A 31 -29.25 33.07 -16.40
N PHE A 32 -29.61 31.79 -16.39
CA PHE A 32 -31.01 31.40 -16.54
C PHE A 32 -31.82 31.86 -15.33
N SER A 33 -33.07 32.27 -15.55
CA SER A 33 -33.98 32.64 -14.46
C SER A 33 -34.38 31.41 -13.64
N ASP A 34 -34.82 31.63 -12.40
CA ASP A 34 -35.29 30.54 -11.53
C ASP A 34 -36.44 29.74 -12.15
N TYR A 35 -37.32 30.41 -12.90
CA TYR A 35 -38.37 29.74 -13.67
C TYR A 35 -37.80 28.79 -14.73
N GLN A 36 -36.81 29.25 -15.51
CA GLN A 36 -36.14 28.44 -16.52
C GLN A 36 -35.43 27.23 -15.87
N ILE A 37 -34.69 27.47 -14.79
CA ILE A 37 -33.98 26.44 -14.04
C ILE A 37 -34.96 25.40 -13.48
N SER A 38 -36.09 25.83 -12.90
CA SER A 38 -37.11 24.93 -12.32
C SER A 38 -37.68 23.98 -13.36
N ILE A 39 -38.05 24.47 -14.54
CA ILE A 39 -38.56 23.62 -15.62
C ILE A 39 -37.49 22.65 -16.12
N LEU A 40 -36.24 23.12 -16.29
CA LEU A 40 -35.13 22.28 -16.74
C LEU A 40 -34.79 21.18 -15.72
N GLN A 41 -34.81 21.49 -14.42
CA GLN A 41 -34.59 20.53 -13.34
C GLN A 41 -35.71 19.48 -13.28
N LYS A 42 -36.98 19.89 -13.39
CA LYS A 42 -38.12 18.96 -13.45
C LYS A 42 -37.99 18.00 -14.63
N PHE A 43 -37.59 18.51 -15.80
CA PHE A 43 -37.37 17.67 -16.97
C PHE A 43 -36.16 16.73 -16.77
N MET A 44 -35.05 17.23 -16.22
CA MET A 44 -33.85 16.43 -15.93
C MET A 44 -34.13 15.23 -15.04
N ALA A 45 -35.02 15.38 -14.05
CA ALA A 45 -35.42 14.29 -13.17
C ALA A 45 -36.19 13.17 -13.90
N TRP A 46 -36.91 13.53 -14.97
CA TRP A 46 -37.66 12.58 -15.79
C TRP A 46 -36.82 12.00 -16.95
N ASN A 47 -36.02 12.83 -17.62
CA ASN A 47 -35.12 12.44 -18.70
C ASN A 47 -33.86 13.31 -18.72
N SER A 48 -32.71 12.68 -18.51
CA SER A 48 -31.38 13.33 -18.49
C SER A 48 -30.75 13.54 -19.88
N ASN A 49 -31.30 12.89 -20.92
CA ASN A 49 -30.81 12.93 -22.30
C ASN A 49 -31.96 13.31 -23.26
N PRO A 50 -32.39 14.59 -23.27
CA PRO A 50 -33.42 15.06 -24.18
C PRO A 50 -32.99 14.92 -25.64
N ASN A 51 -33.85 14.30 -26.46
CA ASN A 51 -33.68 14.26 -27.91
C ASN A 51 -33.94 15.63 -28.54
N GLU A 52 -33.73 15.77 -29.86
CA GLU A 52 -33.85 17.07 -30.53
C GLU A 52 -35.26 17.67 -30.45
N ALA A 53 -36.30 16.88 -30.66
CA ALA A 53 -37.68 17.34 -30.56
C ALA A 53 -38.00 17.86 -29.14
N GLN A 54 -37.57 17.12 -28.11
CA GLN A 54 -37.74 17.50 -26.70
C GLN A 54 -36.97 18.79 -26.37
N ARG A 55 -35.74 18.95 -26.88
CA ARG A 55 -34.98 20.21 -26.71
C ARG A 55 -35.69 21.39 -27.36
N ASN A 56 -36.24 21.21 -28.56
CA ASN A 56 -36.97 22.26 -29.27
C ASN A 56 -38.27 22.64 -28.54
N GLN A 57 -38.99 21.66 -27.97
CA GLN A 57 -40.18 21.93 -27.17
C GLN A 57 -39.86 22.68 -25.87
N LEU A 58 -38.80 22.26 -25.17
CA LEU A 58 -38.32 22.92 -23.96
C LEU A 58 -37.88 24.35 -24.26
N ALA A 59 -37.07 24.55 -25.29
CA ALA A 59 -36.62 25.84 -25.80
C ALA A 59 -37.78 26.83 -25.97
N LYS A 60 -38.84 26.42 -26.69
CA LYS A 60 -40.05 27.22 -26.87
C LYS A 60 -40.75 27.54 -25.55
N LYS A 61 -40.85 26.58 -24.64
CA LYS A 61 -41.55 26.74 -23.35
C LYS A 61 -40.87 27.73 -22.41
N VAL A 62 -39.54 27.77 -22.41
CA VAL A 62 -38.74 28.57 -21.47
C VAL A 62 -38.09 29.80 -22.10
N GLY A 63 -38.34 30.02 -23.41
CA GLY A 63 -37.81 31.15 -24.16
C GLY A 63 -36.29 31.11 -24.33
N LEU A 64 -35.71 29.92 -24.56
CA LEU A 64 -34.28 29.72 -24.74
C LEU A 64 -33.98 29.07 -26.09
N GLU A 65 -32.75 29.22 -26.57
CA GLU A 65 -32.28 28.52 -27.77
C GLU A 65 -32.10 27.01 -27.51
N PRO A 66 -32.44 26.11 -28.45
CA PRO A 66 -32.21 24.67 -28.30
C PRO A 66 -30.76 24.30 -27.97
N LYS A 67 -29.81 25.10 -28.46
CA LYS A 67 -28.37 24.98 -28.14
C LYS A 67 -28.09 25.26 -26.65
N GLN A 68 -28.74 26.26 -26.05
CA GLN A 68 -28.60 26.57 -24.62
C GLN A 68 -29.16 25.44 -23.76
N ILE A 69 -30.29 24.85 -24.18
CA ILE A 69 -30.86 23.66 -23.53
C ILE A 69 -29.84 22.52 -23.57
N LYS A 70 -29.28 22.18 -24.74
CA LYS A 70 -28.25 21.14 -24.86
C LYS A 70 -27.08 21.38 -23.90
N HIS A 71 -26.48 22.57 -23.92
CA HIS A 71 -25.35 22.90 -23.04
C HIS A 71 -25.70 22.81 -21.57
N TRP A 72 -26.91 23.22 -21.17
CA TRP A 72 -27.33 23.10 -19.78
C TRP A 72 -27.41 21.63 -19.33
N PHE A 73 -27.99 20.74 -20.15
CA PHE A 73 -28.06 19.31 -19.84
C PHE A 73 -26.67 18.67 -19.81
N ASP A 74 -25.81 19.02 -20.77
CA ASP A 74 -24.42 18.53 -20.81
C ASP A 74 -23.65 18.96 -19.54
N ASN A 75 -23.73 20.24 -19.16
CA ASN A 75 -23.11 20.77 -17.96
C ASN A 75 -23.68 20.16 -16.67
N LYS A 76 -25.00 19.95 -16.62
CA LYS A 76 -25.66 19.35 -15.46
C LYS A 76 -25.19 17.91 -15.26
N ARG A 77 -25.11 17.11 -16.33
CA ARG A 77 -24.55 15.74 -16.27
C ARG A 77 -23.10 15.73 -15.83
N ALA A 78 -22.26 16.61 -16.39
CA ALA A 78 -20.87 16.73 -15.98
C ALA A 78 -20.73 17.10 -14.49
N THR A 79 -21.60 17.97 -13.99
CA THR A 79 -21.62 18.37 -12.57
C THR A 79 -22.00 17.21 -11.66
N VAL A 80 -23.05 16.45 -12.01
CA VAL A 80 -23.47 15.27 -11.24
C VAL A 80 -22.35 14.23 -11.23
N LYS A 81 -21.82 13.86 -12.40
CA LYS A 81 -20.72 12.91 -12.52
C LYS A 81 -19.49 13.32 -11.69
N LYS A 82 -19.15 14.62 -11.67
CA LYS A 82 -18.05 15.14 -10.86
C LYS A 82 -18.34 15.03 -9.36
N LYS A 83 -19.58 15.24 -8.94
CA LYS A 83 -20.01 15.08 -7.54
C LYS A 83 -19.90 13.62 -7.13
N ASP A 84 -20.45 12.71 -7.92
CA ASP A 84 -20.41 11.26 -7.66
C ASP A 84 -18.95 10.77 -7.57
N MET A 85 -18.10 11.13 -8.54
CA MET A 85 -16.67 10.81 -8.52
C MET A 85 -15.95 11.34 -7.27
N LYS A 86 -16.34 12.51 -6.76
CA LYS A 86 -15.76 13.08 -5.54
C LYS A 86 -16.21 12.30 -4.30
N GLU A 87 -17.47 11.87 -4.27
CA GLU A 87 -18.01 11.05 -3.19
C GLU A 87 -17.35 9.65 -3.17
N ASP A 88 -17.19 9.03 -4.34
CA ASP A 88 -16.47 7.76 -4.49
C ASP A 88 -15.01 7.89 -4.04
N ASN A 89 -14.32 8.94 -4.48
CA ASN A 89 -12.92 9.18 -4.08
C ASN A 89 -12.80 9.37 -2.56
N LYS A 90 -13.74 10.11 -1.96
CA LYS A 90 -13.79 10.27 -0.50
C LYS A 90 -13.99 8.94 0.22
N ALA A 91 -14.88 8.08 -0.28
CA ALA A 91 -15.10 6.74 0.26
C ALA A 91 -13.85 5.87 0.15
N LEU A 92 -13.18 5.87 -1.01
CA LEU A 92 -11.92 5.15 -1.23
C LEU A 92 -10.80 5.64 -0.30
N CYS A 93 -10.68 6.96 -0.10
CA CYS A 93 -9.72 7.52 0.85
C CYS A 93 -10.00 7.09 2.29
N ALA A 94 -11.28 7.00 2.69
CA ALA A 94 -11.66 6.51 4.02
C ALA A 94 -11.29 5.03 4.21
N ALA A 95 -11.69 4.17 3.28
CA ALA A 95 -11.36 2.74 3.29
C ALA A 95 -9.84 2.49 3.28
N ARG A 96 -9.08 3.28 2.50
CA ARG A 96 -7.61 3.18 2.49
C ARG A 96 -7.00 3.52 3.85
N LYS A 97 -7.51 4.53 4.55
CA LYS A 97 -7.01 4.90 5.89
C LYS A 97 -7.27 3.81 6.92
N GLU A 98 -8.44 3.18 6.85
CA GLU A 98 -8.81 2.06 7.70
C GLU A 98 -7.87 0.86 7.46
N LEU A 99 -7.68 0.46 6.21
CA LEU A 99 -6.79 -0.64 5.84
C LEU A 99 -5.34 -0.37 6.25
N ILE A 100 -4.85 0.87 6.13
CA ILE A 100 -3.52 1.25 6.62
C ILE A 100 -3.42 1.05 8.14
N THR A 101 -4.46 1.46 8.87
CA THR A 101 -4.50 1.34 10.33
C THR A 101 -4.49 -0.13 10.75
N GLU A 102 -5.32 -0.96 10.13
CA GLU A 102 -5.33 -2.41 10.33
C GLU A 102 -3.97 -3.04 10.01
N ASN A 103 -3.36 -2.67 8.89
CA ASN A 103 -2.05 -3.19 8.50
C ASN A 103 -0.96 -2.84 9.53
N ILE A 104 -1.00 -1.65 10.12
CA ILE A 104 -0.09 -1.25 11.20
C ILE A 104 -0.29 -2.14 12.43
N VAL A 105 -1.54 -2.37 12.84
CA VAL A 105 -1.87 -3.22 13.99
C VAL A 105 -1.42 -4.66 13.74
N VAL A 106 -1.75 -5.23 12.58
CA VAL A 106 -1.34 -6.59 12.19
C VAL A 106 0.18 -6.72 12.20
N LYS A 107 0.90 -5.78 11.58
CA LYS A 107 2.37 -5.76 11.60
C LYS A 107 2.93 -5.65 13.01
N LYS A 108 2.29 -4.89 13.90
CA LYS A 108 2.71 -4.79 15.30
C LYS A 108 2.50 -6.10 16.05
N ILE A 109 1.34 -6.73 15.89
CA ILE A 109 1.03 -8.04 16.50
C ILE A 109 2.05 -9.08 16.01
N LEU A 110 2.24 -9.21 14.70
CA LEU A 110 3.19 -10.17 14.12
C LEU A 110 4.63 -9.95 14.60
N LYS A 111 5.05 -8.70 14.87
CA LYS A 111 6.36 -8.42 15.47
C LYS A 111 6.47 -8.87 16.93
N MET A 112 5.36 -8.94 17.65
CA MET A 112 5.30 -9.30 19.07
C MET A 112 4.93 -10.77 19.30
N THR A 113 4.47 -11.49 18.28
CA THR A 113 4.19 -12.91 18.37
C THR A 113 5.50 -13.71 18.26
N PHE A 114 5.66 -14.72 19.12
CA PHE A 114 6.81 -15.63 19.12
C PHE A 114 6.39 -17.04 18.72
N CYS A 115 7.31 -17.83 18.19
CA CYS A 115 7.16 -19.24 17.90
C CYS A 115 7.15 -20.03 19.21
N GLU A 116 6.08 -20.77 19.47
CA GLU A 116 5.90 -21.54 20.70
C GLU A 116 6.93 -22.67 20.86
N SER A 117 7.49 -23.17 19.75
CA SER A 117 8.45 -24.29 19.78
C SER A 117 9.90 -23.87 20.02
N CYS A 118 10.27 -22.61 19.74
CA CYS A 118 11.66 -22.14 19.87
C CYS A 118 11.82 -20.77 20.55
N GLY A 119 10.73 -20.08 20.90
CA GLY A 119 10.74 -18.74 21.48
C GLY A 119 11.15 -17.61 20.53
N GLY A 120 11.38 -17.90 19.24
CA GLY A 120 11.84 -16.92 18.25
C GLY A 120 10.72 -16.00 17.73
N PRO A 121 11.01 -14.77 17.29
CA PRO A 121 10.00 -13.87 16.74
C PRO A 121 9.34 -14.43 15.47
N SER A 122 8.05 -14.16 15.27
CA SER A 122 7.25 -14.63 14.12
C SER A 122 7.77 -14.17 12.75
N PHE A 123 8.64 -13.16 12.70
CA PHE A 123 9.32 -12.71 11.48
C PHE A 123 10.72 -12.16 11.79
N PRO A 124 11.77 -12.80 11.25
CA PRO A 124 12.59 -12.23 10.17
C PRO A 124 13.11 -13.32 9.20
N MET A 125 12.66 -13.31 7.94
CA MET A 125 13.01 -14.35 6.95
C MET A 125 14.50 -14.51 6.63
N HIS A 126 15.39 -13.60 7.10
CA HIS A 126 16.84 -13.75 6.88
C HIS A 126 17.67 -13.75 8.16
N GLU A 127 17.31 -12.97 9.18
CA GLU A 127 18.11 -12.91 10.41
C GLU A 127 17.86 -14.10 11.35
N HIS A 128 16.61 -14.57 11.45
CA HIS A 128 16.31 -15.76 12.27
C HIS A 128 16.78 -17.03 11.59
N GLU A 129 16.63 -17.14 10.27
CA GLU A 129 17.18 -18.27 9.52
C GLU A 129 18.70 -18.35 9.67
N ARG A 130 19.40 -17.21 9.58
CA ARG A 130 20.84 -17.13 9.82
C ARG A 130 21.22 -17.49 11.26
N PHE A 131 20.47 -17.01 12.24
CA PHE A 131 20.68 -17.36 13.65
C PHE A 131 20.46 -18.86 13.89
N MET A 132 19.37 -19.42 13.36
CA MET A 132 19.05 -20.84 13.48
C MET A 132 20.09 -21.71 12.77
N GLN A 133 20.59 -21.30 11.61
CA GLN A 133 21.68 -21.98 10.92
C GLN A 133 22.97 -21.95 11.75
N LYS A 134 23.30 -20.82 12.38
CA LYS A 134 24.44 -20.73 13.31
C LYS A 134 24.29 -21.71 14.49
N MET A 135 23.13 -21.72 15.14
CA MET A 135 22.84 -22.64 16.25
C MET A 135 22.88 -24.11 15.81
N ARG A 136 22.43 -24.44 14.60
CA ARG A 136 22.54 -25.79 14.04
C ARG A 136 24.00 -26.20 13.83
N MET A 137 24.81 -25.33 13.24
CA MET A 137 26.25 -25.58 13.05
C MET A 137 26.97 -25.73 14.39
N GLU A 138 26.70 -24.85 15.37
CA GLU A 138 27.27 -24.97 16.72
C GLU A 138 26.90 -26.30 17.39
N ASN A 139 25.63 -26.72 17.30
CA ASN A 139 25.20 -28.02 17.83
C ASN A 139 25.88 -29.20 17.12
N GLU A 140 26.09 -29.11 15.81
CA GLU A 140 26.79 -30.13 15.03
C GLU A 140 28.26 -30.24 15.45
N MET A 141 28.95 -29.10 15.57
CA MET A 141 30.33 -29.06 16.08
C MET A 141 30.43 -29.60 17.50
N LEU A 142 29.50 -29.26 18.39
CA LEU A 142 29.49 -29.75 19.76
C LEU A 142 29.27 -31.27 19.80
N LYS A 143 28.39 -31.81 18.95
CA LYS A 143 28.22 -33.26 18.81
C LYS A 143 29.50 -33.95 18.34
N GLU A 144 30.18 -33.39 17.35
CA GLU A 144 31.45 -33.93 16.85
C GLU A 144 32.55 -33.89 17.93
N LYS A 145 32.62 -32.81 18.72
CA LYS A 145 33.52 -32.70 19.87
C LYS A 145 33.22 -33.79 20.91
N ILE A 146 31.94 -34.00 21.24
CA ILE A 146 31.51 -35.06 22.16
C ILE A 146 31.88 -36.43 21.62
N GLU A 147 31.69 -36.69 20.32
CA GLU A 147 32.01 -37.98 19.70
C GLU A 147 33.52 -38.28 19.73
N LYS A 148 34.36 -37.28 19.42
CA LYS A 148 35.83 -37.40 19.50
C LYS A 148 36.29 -37.70 20.92
N ILE A 149 35.76 -36.98 21.91
CA ILE A 149 36.08 -37.20 23.33
C ILE A 149 35.58 -38.58 23.77
N SER A 150 34.36 -38.96 23.39
CA SER A 150 33.78 -40.27 23.73
C SER A 150 34.60 -41.43 23.15
N THR A 151 35.05 -41.30 21.91
CA THR A 151 35.91 -42.30 21.27
C THR A 151 37.28 -42.38 21.94
N LEU A 152 37.87 -41.24 22.28
CA LEU A 152 39.15 -41.19 22.99
C LEU A 152 39.05 -41.83 24.38
N LEU A 153 37.98 -41.54 25.12
CA LEU A 153 37.68 -42.15 26.41
C LEU A 153 37.52 -43.66 26.28
N ALA A 154 36.76 -44.15 25.30
CA ALA A 154 36.57 -45.58 25.08
C ALA A 154 37.89 -46.32 24.82
N ARG A 155 38.78 -45.74 24.00
CA ARG A 155 40.12 -46.31 23.74
C ARG A 155 41.00 -46.35 25.00
N TYR A 156 40.91 -45.33 25.84
CA TYR A 156 41.63 -45.31 27.12
C TYR A 156 41.07 -46.34 28.11
N GLU A 157 39.75 -46.47 28.21
CA GLU A 157 39.08 -47.49 29.06
C GLU A 157 39.43 -48.91 28.61
N GLN A 158 39.54 -49.14 27.30
CA GLN A 158 39.99 -50.40 26.71
C GLN A 158 41.51 -50.63 26.83
N LYS A 159 42.24 -49.70 27.46
CA LYS A 159 43.71 -49.71 27.63
C LYS A 159 44.49 -49.77 26.33
N GLU A 160 43.90 -49.30 25.22
CA GLU A 160 44.57 -49.25 23.91
C GLU A 160 45.60 -48.13 23.81
N ILE A 161 45.49 -47.13 24.69
CA ILE A 161 46.38 -45.96 24.75
C ILE A 161 46.83 -45.71 26.20
N SER A 162 48.02 -45.16 26.35
CA SER A 162 48.56 -44.80 27.66
C SER A 162 47.90 -43.53 28.23
N GLN A 163 47.99 -43.34 29.54
CA GLN A 163 47.45 -42.14 30.21
C GLN A 163 48.10 -40.85 29.68
N LEU A 164 49.40 -40.89 29.39
CA LEU A 164 50.14 -39.76 28.84
C LEU A 164 49.63 -39.39 27.43
N GLU A 165 49.35 -40.38 26.60
CA GLU A 165 48.79 -40.18 25.25
C GLU A 165 47.35 -39.66 25.31
N PHE A 166 46.54 -40.14 26.25
CA PHE A 166 45.19 -39.63 26.49
C PHE A 166 45.19 -38.15 26.89
N GLU A 167 46.00 -37.76 27.88
CA GLU A 167 46.08 -36.39 28.37
C GLU A 167 46.59 -35.42 27.28
N HIS A 168 47.60 -35.83 26.51
CA HIS A 168 48.11 -35.05 25.40
C HIS A 168 47.07 -34.86 24.28
N THR A 169 46.39 -35.93 23.87
CA THR A 169 45.38 -35.87 22.80
C THR A 169 44.12 -35.11 23.22
N PHE A 170 43.68 -35.25 24.47
CA PHE A 170 42.56 -34.48 25.03
C PHE A 170 42.86 -32.97 25.10
N ALA A 171 44.08 -32.60 25.49
CA ALA A 171 44.52 -31.20 25.48
C ALA A 171 44.52 -30.60 24.07
N CYS A 172 44.99 -31.35 23.06
CA CYS A 172 44.93 -30.91 21.67
C CYS A 172 43.50 -30.73 21.14
N LEU A 173 42.54 -31.57 21.56
CA LEU A 173 41.14 -31.49 21.11
C LEU A 173 40.39 -30.28 21.68
N ASN A 174 40.78 -29.75 22.84
CA ASN A 174 40.14 -28.62 23.51
C ASN A 174 40.80 -27.26 23.21
N ALA A 175 41.92 -27.23 22.49
CA ALA A 175 42.67 -26.00 22.17
C ALA A 175 42.11 -25.18 20.99
N PHE A 176 40.97 -25.58 20.42
CA PHE A 176 40.23 -24.89 19.33
C PHE A 176 38.75 -24.71 19.68
#